data_AF-A0A2G5X3I1-F1
#
_entry.id   AF-A0A2G5X3I1-F1
#
_cell.length_a   1.000
_cell.length_b   1.000
_cell.length_c   1.000
_cell.angle_alpha   90.00
_cell.angle_beta   90.00
_cell.angle_gamma   90.00
#
_symmetry.space_group_name_H-M   'P 1'
#
loop_
_entity.id
_entity.type
_entity.pdbx_description
1 polymer ?
#
loop_
_entity_poly.entity_id
_entity_poly.type
_entity_poly.pdbx_seq_one_letter_code
_entity_poly.pdbx_strand_id
1 'polypeptide(L)'
;MSSFTNVPMLIQQMQQEIRQKRYTLALDTIRELEKLNVSRKQILWHKALLESKVGNLHVALAYLKELDSEELHAVKLQQTITDNWDTYTQIIAKYNDAVSEIQLGFGEKALHIIDHAMQLAGKLPIPIELYRMKTVLLARYESGTLSRYTAGLPLYALDDPTIKRVVAAEPPRPDIPRPVPKPKRKRKLKKEAVVFLASVATVLLVFVVWLLANLFAQPETATESPTTAAVKKPVIMEDVPKKEKPVEKVVTKPTEEAELEFVSNEAAKTYYNEGYRQFLKEDFPAAVAYLEYAVRTEESDYFTDDASYFLASSYLREQKYEDVVEIAKAFRQEQDVNYQESPYREGIRLQESRALWQLGKETQAVSILDELIHKSNEDWVTYEARAMKKLVVEGESGEEEEAAS
;
A
#
# COMPACT_ATOMS: atom_id res chain seq x y z
N MET A 1 -14.32 -5.77 -27.66
CA MET A 1 -13.46 -6.92 -28.04
C MET A 1 -13.08 -7.65 -26.74
N SER A 2 -13.72 -8.78 -26.48
CA SER A 2 -13.44 -9.63 -25.31
C SER A 2 -12.16 -10.41 -25.60
N SER A 3 -11.05 -10.11 -24.92
CA SER A 3 -9.88 -10.97 -24.99
C SER A 3 -10.25 -12.30 -24.34
N PHE A 4 -10.28 -13.39 -25.12
CA PHE A 4 -10.38 -14.73 -24.56
C PHE A 4 -9.11 -15.01 -23.75
N THR A 5 -9.15 -14.65 -22.46
CA THR A 5 -8.07 -14.99 -21.53
C THR A 5 -8.12 -16.51 -21.32
N ASN A 6 -7.18 -17.22 -21.96
CA ASN A 6 -7.20 -18.67 -22.00
C ASN A 6 -6.61 -19.25 -20.71
N VAL A 7 -7.38 -20.07 -19.97
CA VAL A 7 -6.98 -20.68 -18.69
C VAL A 7 -5.58 -21.36 -18.74
N PRO A 8 -5.23 -22.17 -19.74
CA PRO A 8 -3.90 -22.78 -19.85
C PRO A 8 -2.77 -21.76 -19.98
N MET A 9 -3.02 -20.62 -20.62
CA MET A 9 -2.03 -19.55 -20.76
C MET A 9 -1.75 -18.90 -19.40
N LEU A 10 -2.79 -18.60 -18.61
CA LEU A 10 -2.64 -18.06 -17.26
C LEU A 10 -1.96 -19.06 -16.31
N ILE A 11 -2.26 -20.36 -16.42
CA ILE A 11 -1.56 -21.40 -15.64
C ILE A 11 -0.07 -21.40 -16.01
N GLN A 12 0.27 -21.38 -17.29
CA GLN A 12 1.66 -21.34 -17.75
C GLN A 12 2.38 -20.07 -17.27
N GLN A 13 1.69 -18.93 -17.33
CA GLN A 13 2.19 -17.65 -16.83
C GLN A 13 2.48 -17.72 -15.32
N MET A 14 1.52 -18.18 -14.51
CA MET A 14 1.69 -18.33 -13.07
C MET A 14 2.87 -19.25 -12.74
N GLN A 15 3.00 -20.40 -13.42
CA GLN A 15 4.12 -21.32 -13.24
C GLN A 15 5.47 -20.68 -13.62
N GLN A 16 5.48 -19.81 -14.63
CA GLN A 16 6.67 -19.05 -15.00
C GLN A 16 7.03 -18.01 -13.93
N GLU A 17 6.04 -17.25 -13.43
CA GLU A 17 6.22 -16.26 -12.36
C GLU A 17 6.74 -16.92 -11.07
N ILE A 18 6.18 -18.07 -10.68
CA ILE A 18 6.66 -18.87 -9.54
C ILE A 18 8.12 -19.29 -9.74
N ARG A 19 8.48 -19.81 -10.92
CA ARG A 19 9.88 -20.21 -11.24
C ARG A 19 10.84 -19.03 -11.20
N GLN A 20 10.37 -17.84 -11.59
CA GLN A 20 11.14 -16.60 -11.54
C GLN A 20 11.13 -15.94 -10.15
N LYS A 21 10.50 -16.56 -9.15
CA LYS A 21 10.32 -16.02 -7.79
C LYS A 21 9.58 -14.69 -7.75
N ARG A 22 8.69 -14.46 -8.72
CA ARG A 22 7.82 -13.27 -8.84
C ARG A 22 6.46 -13.55 -8.21
N TYR A 23 6.47 -13.80 -6.90
CA TYR A 23 5.29 -14.33 -6.19
C TYR A 23 4.11 -13.36 -6.13
N THR A 24 4.37 -12.04 -6.10
CA THR A 24 3.32 -11.01 -6.15
C THR A 24 2.57 -11.01 -7.48
N LEU A 25 3.28 -11.15 -8.61
CA LEU A 25 2.65 -11.30 -9.92
C LEU A 25 1.89 -12.63 -10.03
N ALA A 26 2.45 -13.72 -9.48
CA ALA A 26 1.74 -15.00 -9.43
C ALA A 26 0.45 -14.93 -8.60
N LEU A 27 0.42 -14.11 -7.53
CA LEU A 27 -0.79 -13.83 -6.75
C LEU A 27 -1.84 -13.05 -7.55
N ASP A 28 -1.43 -12.15 -8.45
CA ASP A 28 -2.36 -11.48 -9.36
C ASP A 28 -2.89 -12.45 -10.42
N THR A 29 -2.02 -13.28 -10.99
CA THR A 29 -2.42 -14.30 -11.97
C THR A 29 -3.39 -15.34 -11.38
N ILE A 30 -3.20 -15.78 -10.13
CA ILE A 30 -4.13 -16.74 -9.49
C ILE A 30 -5.51 -16.10 -9.19
N ARG A 31 -5.57 -14.78 -8.91
CA ARG A 31 -6.85 -14.05 -8.76
C ARG A 31 -7.62 -13.98 -10.08
N GLU A 32 -6.93 -13.88 -11.22
CA GLU A 32 -7.58 -13.98 -12.53
C GLU A 32 -8.05 -15.41 -12.83
N LEU A 33 -7.26 -16.43 -12.48
CA LEU A 33 -7.65 -17.84 -12.64
C LEU A 33 -8.88 -18.21 -11.81
N GLU A 34 -9.02 -17.66 -10.61
CA GLU A 34 -10.18 -17.87 -9.73
C GLU A 34 -11.50 -17.43 -10.38
N LYS A 35 -11.47 -16.38 -11.22
CA LYS A 35 -12.65 -15.90 -11.97
C LYS A 35 -13.06 -16.82 -13.12
N LEU A 36 -12.21 -17.79 -13.51
CA LEU A 36 -12.36 -18.59 -14.73
C LEU A 36 -12.77 -20.05 -14.47
N ASN A 37 -13.51 -20.31 -13.38
CA ASN A 37 -14.01 -21.65 -13.00
C ASN A 37 -12.91 -22.73 -12.89
N VAL A 38 -11.69 -22.34 -12.53
CA VAL A 38 -10.61 -23.28 -12.21
C VAL A 38 -10.93 -24.02 -10.90
N SER A 39 -10.41 -25.24 -10.74
CA SER A 39 -10.63 -26.04 -9.53
C SER A 39 -10.32 -25.25 -8.25
N ARG A 40 -11.33 -25.09 -7.39
CA ARG A 40 -11.20 -24.38 -6.11
C ARG A 40 -10.07 -24.96 -5.25
N LYS A 41 -9.91 -26.29 -5.22
CA LYS A 41 -8.81 -26.93 -4.49
C LYS A 41 -7.44 -26.51 -5.04
N GLN A 42 -7.29 -26.42 -6.36
CA GLN A 42 -6.05 -25.93 -6.98
C GLN A 42 -5.81 -24.45 -6.69
N ILE A 43 -6.85 -23.62 -6.73
CA ILE A 43 -6.75 -22.19 -6.39
C ILE A 43 -6.29 -22.01 -4.94
N LEU A 44 -6.95 -22.68 -3.98
CA LEU A 44 -6.61 -22.59 -2.57
C LEU A 44 -5.19 -23.05 -2.27
N TRP A 45 -4.76 -24.19 -2.86
CA TRP A 45 -3.38 -24.65 -2.72
C TRP A 45 -2.35 -23.62 -3.22
N HIS A 46 -2.55 -23.06 -4.43
CA HIS A 46 -1.60 -22.10 -4.99
C HIS A 46 -1.62 -20.78 -4.21
N LYS A 47 -2.78 -20.30 -3.76
CA LYS A 47 -2.88 -19.14 -2.88
C LYS A 47 -2.13 -19.38 -1.57
N ALA A 48 -2.36 -20.50 -0.89
CA ALA A 48 -1.65 -20.85 0.34
C ALA A 48 -0.13 -20.87 0.14
N LEU A 49 0.35 -21.53 -0.92
CA LEU A 49 1.77 -21.60 -1.24
C LEU A 49 2.35 -20.21 -1.53
N LEU A 50 1.67 -19.39 -2.33
CA LEU A 50 2.17 -18.07 -2.72
C LEU A 50 2.18 -17.09 -1.55
N GLU A 51 1.10 -17.04 -0.75
CA GLU A 51 1.03 -16.23 0.46
C GLU A 51 2.14 -16.62 1.45
N SER A 52 2.43 -17.92 1.58
CA SER A 52 3.53 -18.38 2.43
C SER A 52 4.89 -17.89 1.92
N LYS A 53 5.08 -17.70 0.60
CA LYS A 53 6.34 -17.21 0.02
C LYS A 53 6.54 -15.70 0.17
N VAL A 54 5.46 -14.93 0.28
CA VAL A 54 5.51 -13.48 0.52
C VAL A 54 5.44 -13.12 2.01
N GLY A 55 5.43 -14.12 2.89
CA GLY A 55 5.45 -13.92 4.35
C GLY A 55 4.08 -13.75 5.01
N ASN A 56 2.99 -13.93 4.26
CA ASN A 56 1.62 -13.83 4.77
C ASN A 56 1.16 -15.15 5.37
N LEU A 57 1.83 -15.61 6.43
CA LEU A 57 1.62 -16.95 6.98
C LEU A 57 0.21 -17.15 7.56
N HIS A 58 -0.41 -16.10 8.13
CA HIS A 58 -1.80 -16.16 8.60
C HIS A 58 -2.79 -16.41 7.45
N VAL A 59 -2.61 -15.72 6.32
CA VAL A 59 -3.45 -15.90 5.11
C VAL A 59 -3.23 -17.28 4.53
N ALA A 60 -1.97 -17.72 4.43
CA ALA A 60 -1.63 -19.05 3.95
C ALA A 60 -2.29 -20.15 4.81
N LEU A 61 -2.27 -19.99 6.13
CA LEU A 61 -2.91 -20.92 7.06
C LEU A 61 -4.43 -20.93 6.90
N ALA A 62 -5.06 -19.78 6.69
CA ALA A 62 -6.50 -19.69 6.42
C ALA A 62 -6.89 -20.48 5.15
N TYR A 63 -6.13 -20.31 4.06
CA TYR A 63 -6.36 -21.08 2.83
C TYR A 63 -6.12 -22.58 2.98
N LEU A 64 -5.14 -22.99 3.80
CA LEU A 64 -4.89 -24.42 4.08
C LEU A 64 -6.03 -25.04 4.89
N LYS A 65 -6.57 -24.31 5.88
CA LYS A 65 -7.75 -24.73 6.65
C LYS A 65 -8.98 -24.84 5.77
N GLU A 66 -9.17 -23.92 4.82
CA GLU A 66 -10.29 -23.99 3.86
C GLU A 66 -10.12 -25.13 2.84
N LEU A 67 -8.88 -25.40 2.42
CA LEU A 67 -8.57 -26.49 1.49
C LEU A 67 -8.88 -27.86 2.09
N ASP A 68 -8.69 -28.03 3.40
CA ASP A 68 -8.95 -29.26 4.18
C ASP A 68 -8.44 -30.52 3.45
N SER A 69 -7.13 -30.53 3.16
CA SER A 69 -6.49 -31.58 2.37
C SER A 69 -5.52 -32.40 3.21
N GLU A 70 -5.67 -33.72 3.13
CA GLU A 70 -4.74 -34.70 3.72
C GLU A 70 -3.49 -34.93 2.85
N GLU A 71 -3.35 -34.21 1.73
CA GLU A 71 -2.18 -34.34 0.87
C GLU A 71 -0.89 -33.94 1.62
N LEU A 72 0.12 -34.82 1.58
CA LEU A 72 1.35 -34.69 2.36
C LEU A 72 2.02 -33.31 2.25
N HIS A 73 1.96 -32.67 1.09
CA HIS A 73 2.58 -31.36 0.87
C HIS A 73 1.80 -30.21 1.53
N ALA A 74 0.46 -30.28 1.56
CA ALA A 74 -0.39 -29.32 2.25
C ALA A 74 -0.21 -29.44 3.77
N VAL A 75 -0.25 -30.67 4.30
CA VAL A 75 0.00 -30.97 5.71
C VAL A 75 1.37 -30.48 6.16
N LYS A 76 2.43 -30.73 5.38
CA LYS A 76 3.79 -30.24 5.69
C LYS A 76 3.88 -28.71 5.72
N LEU A 77 3.21 -28.02 4.79
CA LEU A 77 3.21 -26.55 4.78
C LEU A 77 2.47 -26.00 6.00
N GLN A 78 1.31 -26.57 6.33
CA GLN A 78 0.55 -26.19 7.52
C GLN A 78 1.35 -26.42 8.81
N GLN A 79 2.01 -27.58 8.93
CA GLN A 79 2.87 -27.88 10.08
C GLN A 79 4.02 -26.86 10.18
N THR A 80 4.68 -26.56 9.05
CA THR A 80 5.77 -25.57 9.02
C THR A 80 5.30 -24.19 9.49
N ILE A 81 4.11 -23.77 9.09
CA ILE A 81 3.53 -22.49 9.54
C ILE A 81 3.21 -22.54 11.03
N THR A 82 2.61 -23.64 11.49
CA THR A 82 2.20 -23.82 12.90
C THR A 82 3.40 -23.89 13.84
N ASP A 83 4.46 -24.60 13.45
CA ASP A 83 5.71 -24.71 14.22
C ASP A 83 6.44 -23.36 14.39
N ASN A 84 6.15 -22.39 13.52
CA ASN A 84 6.77 -21.07 13.53
C ASN A 84 5.77 -19.96 13.91
N TRP A 85 4.60 -20.32 14.43
CA TRP A 85 3.51 -19.38 14.70
C TRP A 85 3.88 -18.34 15.75
N ASP A 86 4.58 -18.74 16.82
CA ASP A 86 5.00 -17.83 17.89
C ASP A 86 6.01 -16.79 17.38
N THR A 87 6.97 -17.21 16.56
CA THR A 87 7.92 -16.28 15.94
C THR A 87 7.20 -15.35 14.96
N TYR A 88 6.28 -15.89 14.16
CA TYR A 88 5.50 -15.11 13.20
C TYR A 88 4.66 -14.03 13.90
N THR A 89 3.95 -14.39 14.97
CA THR A 89 3.12 -13.45 15.73
C THR A 89 3.96 -12.37 16.41
N GLN A 90 5.17 -12.68 16.90
CA GLN A 90 6.11 -11.67 17.40
C GLN A 90 6.55 -10.68 16.31
N ILE A 91 6.79 -11.16 15.09
CA ILE A 91 7.14 -10.29 13.95
C ILE A 91 5.98 -9.34 13.63
N ILE A 92 4.74 -9.85 13.61
CA ILE A 92 3.55 -9.02 13.36
C ILE A 92 3.31 -8.04 14.51
N ALA A 93 3.56 -8.43 15.76
CA ALA A 93 3.50 -7.52 16.90
C ALA A 93 4.51 -6.37 16.73
N LYS A 94 5.75 -6.67 16.33
CA LYS A 94 6.76 -5.63 16.05
C LYS A 94 6.38 -4.73 14.86
N TYR A 95 5.74 -5.28 13.83
CA TYR A 95 5.19 -4.47 12.75
C TYR A 95 4.15 -3.48 13.29
N ASN A 96 3.22 -3.94 14.12
CA ASN A 96 2.20 -3.08 14.73
C ASN A 96 2.81 -2.05 15.70
N ASP A 97 3.84 -2.41 16.48
CA ASP A 97 4.61 -1.48 17.30
C ASP A 97 5.20 -0.36 16.42
N ALA A 98 5.81 -0.72 15.28
CA ALA A 98 6.36 0.26 14.35
C ALA A 98 5.29 1.14 13.70
N VAL A 99 4.12 0.60 13.35
CA VAL A 99 2.97 1.40 12.89
C VAL A 99 2.60 2.43 13.95
N SER A 100 2.55 2.02 15.22
CA SER A 100 2.22 2.90 16.35
C SER A 100 3.26 4.03 16.49
N GLU A 101 4.56 3.71 16.39
CA GLU A 101 5.62 4.73 16.40
C GLU A 101 5.53 5.70 15.20
N ILE A 102 5.20 5.20 14.00
CA ILE A 102 4.94 6.07 12.84
C ILE A 102 3.75 6.98 13.10
N GLN A 103 2.68 6.44 13.70
CA GLN A 103 1.47 7.17 14.10
C GLN A 103 1.71 8.18 15.23
N LEU A 104 2.82 8.05 15.94
CA LEU A 104 3.31 9.01 16.93
C LEU A 104 4.33 10.01 16.35
N GLY A 105 4.84 9.79 15.13
CA GLY A 105 5.83 10.65 14.47
C GLY A 105 7.28 10.21 14.69
N PHE A 106 7.49 9.15 15.46
CA PHE A 106 8.80 8.57 15.74
C PHE A 106 9.22 7.59 14.65
N GLY A 107 9.25 8.05 13.39
CA GLY A 107 9.56 7.19 12.25
C GLY A 107 10.98 6.61 12.25
N GLU A 108 11.97 7.28 12.86
CA GLU A 108 13.31 6.72 13.07
C GLU A 108 13.29 5.54 14.06
N LYS A 109 12.52 5.67 15.15
CA LYS A 109 12.30 4.58 16.10
C LYS A 109 11.56 3.41 15.45
N ALA A 110 10.56 3.71 14.63
CA ALA A 110 9.86 2.70 13.83
C ALA A 110 10.83 1.93 12.92
N LEU A 111 11.81 2.61 12.30
CA LEU A 111 12.82 1.97 11.46
C LEU A 111 13.65 0.94 12.26
N HIS A 112 14.08 1.28 13.48
CA HIS A 112 14.78 0.33 14.36
C HIS A 112 13.89 -0.88 14.74
N ILE A 113 12.62 -0.65 15.03
CA ILE A 113 11.68 -1.74 15.34
C ILE A 113 11.50 -2.67 14.13
N ILE A 114 11.38 -2.11 12.92
CA ILE A 114 11.29 -2.90 11.69
C ILE A 114 12.55 -3.71 11.43
N ASP A 115 13.73 -3.14 11.68
CA ASP A 115 14.99 -3.87 11.57
C ASP A 115 15.04 -5.07 12.51
N HIS A 116 14.61 -4.88 13.75
CA HIS A 116 14.48 -5.97 14.70
C HIS A 116 13.45 -7.02 14.27
N ALA A 117 12.28 -6.61 13.76
CA ALA A 117 11.26 -7.52 13.23
C ALA A 117 11.80 -8.39 12.07
N MET A 118 12.56 -7.79 11.16
CA MET A 118 13.19 -8.51 10.05
C MET A 118 14.29 -9.46 10.51
N GLN A 119 15.01 -9.14 11.59
CA GLN A 119 16.00 -10.03 12.18
C GLN A 119 15.34 -11.23 12.88
N LEU A 120 14.25 -11.00 13.62
CA LEU A 120 13.45 -12.05 14.28
C LEU A 120 12.93 -13.09 13.29
N ALA A 121 12.62 -12.68 12.06
CA ALA A 121 12.22 -13.60 10.99
C ALA A 121 13.25 -14.71 10.75
N GLY A 122 14.54 -14.42 10.84
CA GLY A 122 15.61 -15.39 10.62
C GLY A 122 15.48 -16.09 9.27
N LYS A 123 15.02 -17.36 9.27
CA LYS A 123 14.79 -18.16 8.06
C LYS A 123 13.36 -18.09 7.52
N LEU A 124 12.44 -17.48 8.26
CA LEU A 124 11.07 -17.32 7.83
C LEU A 124 10.96 -16.35 6.66
N PRO A 125 10.01 -16.58 5.75
CA PRO A 125 9.64 -15.58 4.75
C PRO A 125 9.20 -14.30 5.43
N ILE A 126 9.87 -13.19 5.13
CA ILE A 126 9.56 -11.88 5.69
C ILE A 126 8.29 -11.34 5.00
N PRO A 127 7.26 -10.93 5.76
CA PRO A 127 6.09 -10.22 5.23
C PRO A 127 6.44 -9.08 4.28
N ILE A 128 5.74 -8.99 3.14
CA ILE A 128 5.96 -7.94 2.14
C ILE A 128 5.75 -6.53 2.73
N GLU A 129 4.88 -6.41 3.72
CA GLU A 129 4.56 -5.21 4.47
C GLU A 129 5.78 -4.65 5.20
N LEU A 130 6.66 -5.50 5.73
CA LEU A 130 7.91 -5.07 6.38
C LEU A 130 8.88 -4.48 5.36
N TYR A 131 8.99 -5.10 4.18
CA TYR A 131 9.81 -4.54 3.10
C TYR A 131 9.27 -3.18 2.64
N ARG A 132 7.95 -3.06 2.44
CA ARG A 132 7.30 -1.80 2.07
C ARG A 132 7.60 -0.70 3.10
N MET A 133 7.36 -1.00 4.37
CA MET A 133 7.54 -0.04 5.45
C MET A 133 9.01 0.39 5.57
N LYS A 134 9.94 -0.57 5.60
CA LYS A 134 11.37 -0.25 5.66
C LYS A 134 11.82 0.59 4.47
N THR A 135 11.38 0.27 3.25
CA THR A 135 11.71 1.08 2.07
C THR A 135 11.24 2.53 2.22
N VAL A 136 10.01 2.75 2.69
CA VAL A 136 9.46 4.10 2.91
C VAL A 136 10.22 4.84 4.01
N LEU A 137 10.46 4.19 5.15
CA LEU A 137 11.18 4.77 6.28
C LEU A 137 12.63 5.12 5.91
N LEU A 138 13.34 4.23 5.21
CA LEU A 138 14.68 4.51 4.72
C LEU A 138 14.70 5.68 3.74
N ALA A 139 13.75 5.76 2.81
CA ALA A 139 13.69 6.88 1.88
C ALA A 139 13.50 8.24 2.60
N ARG A 140 12.78 8.22 3.74
CA ARG A 140 12.48 9.41 4.53
C ARG A 140 13.61 9.82 5.47
N TYR A 141 14.12 8.88 6.26
CA TYR A 141 15.03 9.18 7.38
C TYR A 141 16.50 8.84 7.06
N GLU A 142 16.75 7.86 6.19
CA GLU A 142 18.09 7.38 5.87
C GLU A 142 18.30 7.20 4.35
N SER A 143 17.98 8.21 3.56
CA SER A 143 17.95 8.09 2.08
C SER A 143 19.27 7.58 1.48
N GLY A 144 20.41 7.85 2.13
CA GLY A 144 21.73 7.35 1.75
C GLY A 144 21.88 5.82 1.79
N THR A 145 21.11 5.11 2.62
CA THR A 145 21.18 3.64 2.78
C THR A 145 20.14 2.89 1.94
N LEU A 146 19.13 3.60 1.41
CA LEU A 146 18.04 3.04 0.59
C LEU A 146 18.54 2.22 -0.61
N SER A 147 19.52 2.75 -1.36
CA SER A 147 20.07 2.08 -2.54
C SER A 147 20.75 0.74 -2.19
N ARG A 148 21.41 0.68 -1.03
CA ARG A 148 22.08 -0.54 -0.54
C ARG A 148 21.05 -1.56 -0.08
N TYR A 149 20.01 -1.10 0.62
CA TYR A 149 18.91 -1.96 1.06
C TYR A 149 18.17 -2.58 -0.13
N THR A 150 17.77 -1.75 -1.11
CA THR A 150 17.00 -2.18 -2.29
C THR A 150 17.78 -3.15 -3.18
N ALA A 151 19.11 -2.99 -3.28
CA ALA A 151 19.95 -3.95 -4.00
C ALA A 151 19.94 -5.37 -3.41
N GLY A 152 19.60 -5.51 -2.13
CA GLY A 152 19.51 -6.80 -1.42
C GLY A 152 18.11 -7.40 -1.37
N LEU A 153 17.09 -6.72 -1.90
CA LEU A 153 15.70 -7.17 -1.80
C LEU A 153 15.43 -8.40 -2.67
N PRO A 154 14.55 -9.31 -2.22
CA PRO A 154 14.10 -10.41 -3.07
C PRO A 154 13.29 -9.88 -4.26
N LEU A 155 13.32 -10.62 -5.38
CA LEU A 155 12.68 -10.21 -6.64
C LEU A 155 11.19 -9.85 -6.46
N TYR A 156 10.43 -10.63 -5.69
CA TYR A 156 9.01 -10.35 -5.46
C TYR A 156 8.78 -9.02 -4.72
N ALA A 157 9.70 -8.60 -3.85
CA ALA A 157 9.63 -7.31 -3.16
C ALA A 157 10.04 -6.17 -4.10
N LEU A 158 11.05 -6.37 -4.94
CA LEU A 158 11.38 -5.41 -6.00
C LEU A 158 10.25 -5.19 -7.00
N ASP A 159 9.37 -6.19 -7.16
CA ASP A 159 8.22 -6.07 -8.03
C ASP A 159 7.04 -5.30 -7.43
N ASP A 160 7.08 -5.02 -6.12
CA ASP A 160 6.04 -4.32 -5.40
C ASP A 160 5.86 -2.87 -5.86
N PRO A 161 4.63 -2.39 -6.11
CA PRO A 161 4.38 -1.05 -6.65
C PRO A 161 4.75 0.07 -5.68
N THR A 162 4.67 -0.16 -4.37
CA THR A 162 5.07 0.85 -3.37
C THR A 162 6.58 0.99 -3.36
N ILE A 163 7.30 -0.14 -3.32
CA ILE A 163 8.77 -0.14 -3.35
C ILE A 163 9.28 0.48 -4.66
N LYS A 164 8.72 0.10 -5.82
CA LYS A 164 9.08 0.68 -7.12
C LYS A 164 8.91 2.20 -7.16
N ARG A 165 7.80 2.71 -6.63
CA ARG A 165 7.53 4.17 -6.60
C ARG A 165 8.56 4.91 -5.74
N VAL A 166 8.86 4.38 -4.55
CA VAL A 166 9.85 5.01 -3.65
C VAL A 166 11.24 5.02 -4.27
N VAL A 167 11.66 3.90 -4.87
CA VAL A 167 12.97 3.81 -5.55
C VAL A 167 13.05 4.73 -6.77
N ALA A 168 11.96 4.88 -7.53
CA ALA A 168 11.93 5.77 -8.69
C ALA A 168 11.93 7.26 -8.31
N ALA A 169 11.48 7.60 -7.10
CA ALA A 169 11.44 8.97 -6.58
C ALA A 169 12.79 9.45 -6.00
N GLU A 170 13.79 8.56 -5.85
CA GLU A 170 15.14 8.95 -5.44
C GLU A 170 15.75 9.86 -6.53
N PRO A 171 16.19 11.09 -6.21
CA PRO A 171 16.82 11.95 -7.21
C PRO A 171 18.05 11.25 -7.80
N PRO A 172 18.27 11.32 -9.13
CA PRO A 172 19.42 10.67 -9.75
C PRO A 172 20.70 11.22 -9.14
N ARG A 173 21.53 10.34 -8.55
CA ARG A 173 22.83 10.73 -8.01
C ARG A 173 23.70 11.34 -9.11
N PRO A 174 24.54 12.36 -8.80
CA PRO A 174 25.75 12.63 -9.58
C PRO A 174 26.60 11.36 -9.59
N ASP A 175 27.02 10.95 -10.78
CA ASP A 175 27.67 9.68 -11.13
C ASP A 175 28.51 9.03 -10.01
N ILE A 176 27.89 8.12 -9.26
CA ILE A 176 28.61 6.92 -8.83
C ILE A 176 28.46 5.97 -10.01
N PRO A 177 29.55 5.62 -10.73
CA PRO A 177 29.45 4.68 -11.83
C PRO A 177 28.89 3.38 -11.29
N ARG A 178 27.59 3.16 -11.55
CA ARG A 178 27.00 1.82 -11.49
C ARG A 178 27.95 0.95 -12.31
N PRO A 179 28.29 -0.27 -11.88
CA PRO A 179 28.90 -1.21 -12.80
C PRO A 179 27.89 -1.42 -13.91
N VAL A 180 28.08 -0.67 -15.00
CA VAL A 180 27.34 -0.85 -16.24
C VAL A 180 27.54 -2.32 -16.54
N PRO A 181 26.47 -3.13 -16.68
CA PRO A 181 26.66 -4.46 -17.22
C PRO A 181 27.37 -4.25 -18.54
N LYS A 182 28.67 -4.62 -18.59
CA LYS A 182 29.53 -4.39 -19.75
C LYS A 182 28.68 -4.73 -20.96
N PRO A 183 28.48 -3.79 -21.91
CA PRO A 183 27.60 -4.05 -23.04
C PRO A 183 28.01 -5.40 -23.58
N LYS A 184 27.09 -6.38 -23.54
CA LYS A 184 27.38 -7.76 -23.93
C LYS A 184 28.13 -7.64 -25.24
N ARG A 185 29.43 -7.99 -25.20
CA ARG A 185 30.32 -7.89 -26.37
C ARG A 185 29.56 -8.61 -27.46
N LYS A 186 29.02 -7.89 -28.44
CA LYS A 186 28.22 -8.48 -29.52
C LYS A 186 29.11 -9.59 -30.06
N ARG A 187 28.74 -10.84 -29.78
CA ARG A 187 29.45 -12.00 -30.27
C ARG A 187 29.25 -11.89 -31.77
N LYS A 188 30.27 -11.43 -32.49
CA LYS A 188 30.22 -11.34 -33.95
C LYS A 188 29.77 -12.73 -34.42
N LEU A 189 28.57 -12.82 -34.99
CA LEU A 189 28.15 -14.04 -35.65
C LEU A 189 29.26 -14.35 -36.65
N LYS A 190 29.86 -15.54 -36.51
CA LYS A 190 30.82 -16.04 -37.50
C LYS A 190 30.10 -15.99 -38.85
N LYS A 191 30.80 -15.54 -39.89
CA LYS A 191 30.26 -15.33 -41.25
C LYS A 191 29.52 -16.56 -41.80
N GLU A 192 29.80 -17.75 -41.26
CA GLU A 192 29.12 -19.02 -41.55
C GLU A 192 27.64 -19.05 -41.14
N ALA A 193 27.23 -18.36 -40.08
CA ALA A 193 25.83 -18.36 -39.61
C ALA A 193 24.90 -17.47 -40.48
N VAL A 194 25.46 -16.45 -41.14
CA VAL A 194 24.72 -15.63 -42.11
C VAL A 194 24.49 -16.42 -43.40
N VAL A 195 25.45 -17.25 -43.80
CA VAL A 195 25.30 -18.16 -44.96
C VAL A 195 24.25 -19.24 -44.67
N PHE A 196 24.20 -19.77 -43.44
CA PHE A 196 23.21 -20.77 -43.05
C PHE A 196 21.78 -20.19 -42.91
N LEU A 197 21.62 -18.94 -42.48
CA LEU A 197 20.31 -18.28 -42.44
C LEU A 197 19.83 -17.84 -43.84
N ALA A 198 20.75 -17.45 -44.72
CA ALA A 198 20.41 -17.12 -46.11
C ALA A 198 19.96 -18.37 -46.91
N SER A 199 20.55 -19.54 -46.66
CA SER A 199 20.14 -20.79 -47.31
C SER A 199 18.78 -21.30 -46.84
N VAL A 200 18.43 -21.12 -45.56
CA VAL A 200 17.10 -21.48 -45.04
C VAL A 200 16.02 -20.54 -45.59
N ALA A 201 16.32 -19.25 -45.74
CA ALA A 201 15.39 -18.28 -46.32
C ALA A 201 15.12 -18.54 -47.81
N THR A 202 16.12 -18.94 -48.61
CA THR A 202 15.92 -19.29 -50.02
C THR A 202 15.12 -20.57 -50.20
N VAL A 203 15.32 -21.59 -49.36
CA VAL A 203 14.52 -22.83 -49.39
C VAL A 203 13.06 -22.56 -49.02
N LEU A 204 12.80 -21.71 -48.02
CA LEU A 204 11.44 -21.30 -47.65
C LEU A 204 10.77 -20.47 -48.76
N LEU A 205 11.51 -19.60 -49.45
CA LEU A 205 10.96 -18.77 -50.51
C LEU A 205 10.62 -19.61 -51.76
N VAL A 206 11.45 -20.59 -52.11
CA VAL A 206 11.14 -21.56 -53.18
C VAL A 206 9.92 -22.41 -52.81
N PHE A 207 9.77 -22.81 -51.54
CA PHE A 207 8.60 -23.56 -51.08
C PHE A 207 7.31 -22.73 -51.13
N VAL A 208 7.36 -21.44 -50.75
CA VAL A 208 6.21 -20.52 -50.83
C VAL A 208 5.84 -20.23 -52.28
N VAL A 209 6.81 -20.03 -53.18
CA VAL A 209 6.55 -19.82 -54.61
C VAL A 209 5.95 -21.09 -55.25
N TRP A 210 6.42 -22.28 -54.87
CA TRP A 210 5.83 -23.54 -55.32
C TRP A 210 4.40 -23.73 -54.80
N LEU A 211 4.12 -23.40 -53.53
CA LEU A 211 2.77 -23.44 -52.96
C LEU A 211 1.81 -22.47 -53.66
N LEU A 212 2.27 -21.25 -53.96
CA LEU A 212 1.47 -20.25 -54.68
C LEU A 212 1.23 -20.66 -56.14
N ALA A 213 2.23 -21.20 -56.83
CA ALA A 213 2.07 -21.69 -58.20
C ALA A 213 1.06 -22.86 -58.29
N ASN A 214 1.00 -23.71 -57.25
CA ASN A 214 0.05 -24.82 -57.19
C ASN A 214 -1.36 -24.37 -56.78
N LEU A 215 -1.49 -23.24 -56.06
CA LEU A 215 -2.78 -22.65 -55.69
C LEU A 215 -3.48 -21.93 -56.85
N PHE A 216 -2.71 -21.37 -57.80
CA PHE A 216 -3.24 -20.63 -58.95
C PHE A 216 -3.44 -21.49 -60.22
N ALA A 217 -3.20 -22.79 -60.15
CA ALA A 217 -3.35 -23.72 -61.28
C ALA A 217 -4.74 -24.39 -61.38
N GLN A 218 -5.78 -23.86 -60.73
CA GLN A 218 -7.15 -24.30 -60.96
C GLN A 218 -7.89 -23.33 -61.89
N PRO A 219 -8.51 -23.80 -62.98
CA PRO A 219 -9.30 -22.95 -63.86
C PRO A 219 -10.79 -22.95 -63.50
N GLU A 220 -11.44 -21.87 -63.97
CA GLU A 220 -12.88 -21.62 -64.12
C GLU A 220 -13.61 -21.10 -62.86
N THR A 221 -14.56 -20.16 -62.91
CA THR A 221 -15.54 -19.78 -63.94
C THR A 221 -15.94 -18.30 -63.84
N ALA A 222 -16.49 -17.76 -64.93
CA ALA A 222 -17.14 -16.45 -65.06
C ALA A 222 -18.21 -16.16 -63.97
N THR A 223 -18.50 -14.87 -63.70
CA THR A 223 -19.79 -14.17 -64.01
C THR A 223 -19.80 -12.75 -63.40
N GLU A 224 -19.96 -11.75 -64.27
CA GLU A 224 -20.61 -10.43 -64.17
C GLU A 224 -20.32 -9.36 -63.07
N SER A 225 -20.12 -8.15 -63.60
CA SER A 225 -20.27 -6.82 -62.98
C SER A 225 -21.74 -6.35 -63.15
N PRO A 226 -22.28 -5.30 -62.46
CA PRO A 226 -21.81 -3.92 -62.71
C PRO A 226 -22.01 -2.82 -61.61
N THR A 227 -21.16 -1.79 -61.72
CA THR A 227 -21.45 -0.33 -61.77
C THR A 227 -21.91 0.48 -60.52
N THR A 228 -20.95 1.26 -60.02
CA THR A 228 -20.87 2.74 -59.94
C THR A 228 -22.05 3.60 -59.41
N ALA A 229 -21.77 4.42 -58.39
CA ALA A 229 -22.08 5.86 -58.39
C ALA A 229 -21.28 6.63 -57.32
N ALA A 230 -20.84 7.83 -57.69
CA ALA A 230 -20.01 8.77 -56.93
C ALA A 230 -20.84 9.95 -56.38
N VAL A 231 -20.14 10.94 -55.79
CA VAL A 231 -20.52 12.37 -55.59
C VAL A 231 -21.20 12.64 -54.21
N LYS A 232 -20.88 13.62 -53.34
CA LYS A 232 -20.23 14.97 -53.37
C LYS A 232 -19.80 15.42 -51.94
N LYS A 233 -18.78 16.29 -51.83
CA LYS A 233 -18.55 17.26 -50.72
C LYS A 233 -19.32 18.57 -50.98
N PRO A 234 -19.54 19.43 -49.95
CA PRO A 234 -18.81 20.73 -49.84
C PRO A 234 -18.37 21.06 -48.37
N VAL A 235 -17.19 21.66 -48.08
CA VAL A 235 -16.76 23.10 -48.08
C VAL A 235 -17.46 23.93 -46.96
N ILE A 236 -16.85 24.16 -45.78
CA ILE A 236 -15.97 25.27 -45.26
C ILE A 236 -16.65 26.65 -45.10
N MET A 237 -16.60 27.21 -43.87
CA MET A 237 -16.18 28.58 -43.44
C MET A 237 -16.35 28.65 -41.89
N GLU A 238 -15.28 28.71 -41.09
CA GLU A 238 -14.56 29.90 -40.57
C GLU A 238 -15.41 30.97 -39.86
N ASP A 239 -15.22 31.11 -38.54
CA ASP A 239 -14.96 32.41 -37.90
C ASP A 239 -14.37 32.24 -36.47
N VAL A 240 -13.43 33.12 -36.13
CA VAL A 240 -12.54 33.11 -34.94
C VAL A 240 -12.99 34.20 -33.92
N PRO A 241 -12.26 34.54 -32.82
CA PRO A 241 -12.61 34.28 -31.40
C PRO A 241 -12.88 35.56 -30.56
N LYS A 242 -13.25 35.41 -29.26
CA LYS A 242 -13.15 36.54 -28.30
C LYS A 242 -12.92 36.15 -26.82
N LYS A 243 -11.66 36.36 -26.38
CA LYS A 243 -11.10 36.90 -25.11
C LYS A 243 -11.64 36.51 -23.71
N GLU A 244 -10.74 35.84 -22.98
CA GLU A 244 -10.21 36.08 -21.62
C GLU A 244 -10.91 37.04 -20.64
N LYS A 245 -11.05 36.60 -19.38
CA LYS A 245 -10.46 37.26 -18.19
C LYS A 245 -10.16 36.25 -17.06
N PRO A 246 -9.10 36.48 -16.25
CA PRO A 246 -8.59 35.56 -15.23
C PRO A 246 -9.19 35.83 -13.84
N VAL A 247 -9.33 34.80 -13.00
CA VAL A 247 -9.65 34.96 -11.58
C VAL A 247 -8.36 34.97 -10.75
N GLU A 248 -8.37 35.92 -9.85
CA GLU A 248 -7.33 36.54 -9.05
C GLU A 248 -6.73 35.62 -7.99
N LYS A 249 -5.42 35.74 -7.78
CA LYS A 249 -4.74 35.24 -6.57
C LYS A 249 -5.13 36.14 -5.40
N VAL A 250 -5.75 35.57 -4.38
CA VAL A 250 -5.78 36.19 -3.04
C VAL A 250 -4.81 35.43 -2.16
N VAL A 251 -3.67 36.07 -1.91
CA VAL A 251 -2.78 35.77 -0.79
C VAL A 251 -3.24 36.64 0.36
N THR A 252 -3.70 36.04 1.45
CA THR A 252 -3.78 36.70 2.75
C THR A 252 -3.47 35.72 3.86
N LYS A 253 -2.58 36.15 4.75
CA LYS A 253 -2.27 35.60 6.07
C LYS A 253 -1.99 36.83 6.96
N PRO A 254 -2.10 36.75 8.30
CA PRO A 254 -3.26 36.35 9.12
C PRO A 254 -3.54 37.37 10.25
N THR A 255 -4.78 37.62 10.67
CA THR A 255 -5.07 38.19 12.02
C THR A 255 -6.53 37.97 12.44
N GLU A 256 -6.69 37.71 13.76
CA GLU A 256 -7.90 37.49 14.57
C GLU A 256 -8.55 36.10 14.52
N GLU A 257 -8.53 35.46 15.70
CA GLU A 257 -9.29 34.28 16.09
C GLU A 257 -10.80 34.59 15.96
N ALA A 258 -11.32 34.54 14.74
CA ALA A 258 -12.75 34.51 14.51
C ALA A 258 -13.27 33.16 15.01
N GLU A 259 -14.22 33.16 15.95
CA GLU A 259 -15.01 31.99 16.29
C GLU A 259 -15.62 31.44 14.99
N LEU A 260 -15.11 30.31 14.48
CA LEU A 260 -15.61 29.73 13.23
C LEU A 260 -17.08 29.33 13.42
N GLU A 261 -17.96 29.88 12.58
CA GLU A 261 -19.40 29.60 12.56
C GLU A 261 -19.69 28.13 12.20
N PHE A 262 -20.84 27.62 12.64
CA PHE A 262 -21.33 26.29 12.23
C PHE A 262 -21.55 26.23 10.71
N VAL A 263 -21.22 25.09 10.11
CA VAL A 263 -21.37 24.85 8.66
C VAL A 263 -22.46 23.81 8.39
N SER A 264 -23.06 23.87 7.20
CA SER A 264 -24.00 22.82 6.74
C SER A 264 -23.32 21.45 6.65
N ASN A 265 -24.08 20.36 6.80
CA ASN A 265 -23.58 18.98 6.64
C ASN A 265 -22.82 18.72 5.33
N GLU A 266 -23.30 19.25 4.20
CA GLU A 266 -22.63 19.10 2.89
C GLU A 266 -21.25 19.76 2.87
N ALA A 267 -21.17 20.95 3.47
CA ALA A 267 -19.91 21.67 3.63
C ALA A 267 -18.99 20.91 4.61
N ALA A 268 -19.49 20.49 5.78
CA ALA A 268 -18.73 19.71 6.75
C ALA A 268 -18.15 18.43 6.14
N LYS A 269 -18.91 17.72 5.31
CA LYS A 269 -18.41 16.54 4.58
C LYS A 269 -17.31 16.87 3.58
N THR A 270 -17.40 18.03 2.93
CA THR A 270 -16.35 18.52 2.01
C THR A 270 -15.08 18.84 2.78
N TYR A 271 -15.22 19.53 3.92
CA TYR A 271 -14.14 19.81 4.86
C TYR A 271 -13.51 18.52 5.40
N TYR A 272 -14.31 17.52 5.76
CA TYR A 272 -13.81 16.21 6.21
C TYR A 272 -12.96 15.53 5.13
N ASN A 273 -13.47 15.43 3.90
CA ASN A 273 -12.74 14.75 2.82
C ASN A 273 -11.40 15.45 2.52
N GLU A 274 -11.41 16.78 2.52
CA GLU A 274 -10.21 17.57 2.29
C GLU A 274 -9.24 17.48 3.47
N GLY A 275 -9.74 17.59 4.70
CA GLY A 275 -8.95 17.43 5.92
C GLY A 275 -8.32 16.05 6.04
N TYR A 276 -9.07 14.99 5.77
CA TYR A 276 -8.54 13.63 5.72
C TYR A 276 -7.50 13.46 4.60
N ARG A 277 -7.71 14.08 3.43
CA ARG A 277 -6.72 14.10 2.36
C ARG A 277 -5.42 14.79 2.77
N GLN A 278 -5.48 15.88 3.54
CA GLN A 278 -4.29 16.54 4.07
C GLN A 278 -3.62 15.73 5.18
N PHE A 279 -4.42 15.09 6.04
CA PHE A 279 -3.94 14.16 7.06
C PHE A 279 -3.13 13.02 6.45
N LEU A 280 -3.61 12.40 5.36
CA LEU A 280 -2.90 11.34 4.63
C LEU A 280 -1.60 11.81 3.96
N LYS A 281 -1.48 13.12 3.68
CA LYS A 281 -0.25 13.74 3.17
C LYS A 281 0.68 14.22 4.28
N GLU A 282 0.28 14.07 5.53
CA GLU A 282 0.98 14.57 6.72
C GLU A 282 1.12 16.11 6.75
N ASP A 283 0.25 16.83 6.02
CA ASP A 283 0.10 18.28 6.19
C ASP A 283 -0.87 18.52 7.35
N PHE A 284 -0.40 18.26 8.57
CA PHE A 284 -1.19 18.35 9.80
C PHE A 284 -1.72 19.77 10.07
N PRO A 285 -0.96 20.87 9.83
CA PRO A 285 -1.52 22.21 9.94
C PRO A 285 -2.73 22.43 9.03
N ALA A 286 -2.66 21.96 7.77
CA ALA A 286 -3.80 22.05 6.86
C ALA A 286 -4.93 21.09 7.28
N ALA A 287 -4.60 19.87 7.71
CA ALA A 287 -5.58 18.90 8.19
C ALA A 287 -6.38 19.45 9.37
N VAL A 288 -5.72 20.06 10.37
CA VAL A 288 -6.37 20.77 11.48
C VAL A 288 -7.35 21.80 10.93
N ALA A 289 -6.88 22.70 10.05
CA ALA A 289 -7.72 23.78 9.54
C ALA A 289 -8.99 23.25 8.86
N TYR A 290 -8.92 22.19 8.06
CA TYR A 290 -10.11 21.61 7.42
C TYR A 290 -10.96 20.80 8.39
N LEU A 291 -10.36 19.98 9.27
CA LEU A 291 -11.09 19.12 10.19
C LEU A 291 -11.81 19.91 11.29
N GLU A 292 -11.27 21.07 11.71
CA GLU A 292 -11.97 22.00 12.61
C GLU A 292 -13.31 22.48 12.07
N TYR A 293 -13.44 22.70 10.75
CA TYR A 293 -14.74 23.00 10.13
C TYR A 293 -15.60 21.75 10.00
N ALA A 294 -15.00 20.58 9.76
CA ALA A 294 -15.74 19.34 9.57
C ALA A 294 -16.49 18.89 10.85
N VAL A 295 -15.96 19.20 12.03
CA VAL A 295 -16.59 18.89 13.32
C VAL A 295 -17.62 19.92 13.76
N ARG A 296 -17.71 21.08 13.08
CA ARG A 296 -18.62 22.19 13.42
C ARG A 296 -19.89 22.15 12.57
N THR A 297 -20.69 21.11 12.73
CA THR A 297 -22.01 20.98 12.10
C THR A 297 -23.13 21.03 13.16
N GLU A 298 -24.31 21.54 12.78
CA GLU A 298 -25.50 21.56 13.63
C GLU A 298 -26.09 20.17 13.89
N GLU A 299 -25.81 19.21 13.00
CA GLU A 299 -26.26 17.83 13.09
C GLU A 299 -25.06 16.89 13.02
N SER A 300 -24.97 15.95 13.97
CA SER A 300 -24.00 14.87 13.86
C SER A 300 -24.39 13.95 12.69
N ASP A 301 -23.43 13.67 11.81
CA ASP A 301 -23.56 12.75 10.68
C ASP A 301 -22.44 11.69 10.76
N TYR A 302 -22.52 10.63 9.96
CA TYR A 302 -21.66 9.44 10.05
C TYR A 302 -20.15 9.69 9.94
N PHE A 303 -19.74 10.89 9.50
CA PHE A 303 -18.32 11.27 9.33
C PHE A 303 -17.81 12.18 10.46
N THR A 304 -18.68 12.62 11.37
CA THR A 304 -18.34 13.63 12.39
C THR A 304 -17.48 13.06 13.51
N ASP A 305 -17.68 11.80 13.86
CA ASP A 305 -16.82 11.02 14.76
C ASP A 305 -15.45 10.76 14.12
N ASP A 306 -15.40 10.31 12.86
CA ASP A 306 -14.15 10.20 12.10
C ASP A 306 -13.38 11.52 12.09
N ALA A 307 -14.07 12.62 11.77
CA ALA A 307 -13.48 13.95 11.72
C ALA A 307 -12.85 14.33 13.06
N SER A 308 -13.56 14.04 14.15
CA SER A 308 -13.09 14.32 15.52
C SER A 308 -11.86 13.48 15.89
N TYR A 309 -11.84 12.20 15.51
CA TYR A 309 -10.69 11.32 15.71
C TYR A 309 -9.46 11.80 14.93
N PHE A 310 -9.61 12.12 13.63
CA PHE A 310 -8.51 12.62 12.82
C PHE A 310 -8.07 14.04 13.21
N LEU A 311 -8.98 14.85 13.77
CA LEU A 311 -8.64 16.16 14.33
C LEU A 311 -7.76 16.02 15.57
N ALA A 312 -8.17 15.19 16.54
CA ALA A 312 -7.36 14.86 17.72
C ALA A 312 -6.00 14.27 17.32
N SER A 313 -5.97 13.40 16.31
CA SER A 313 -4.73 12.85 15.75
C SER A 313 -3.83 13.96 15.18
N SER A 314 -4.40 14.91 14.44
CA SER A 314 -3.66 16.05 13.87
C SER A 314 -3.11 16.96 14.97
N TYR A 315 -3.92 17.27 15.99
CA TYR A 315 -3.48 18.08 17.13
C TYR A 315 -2.33 17.44 17.90
N LEU A 316 -2.35 16.11 18.11
CA LEU A 316 -1.22 15.40 18.72
C LEU A 316 0.08 15.61 17.93
N ARG A 317 0.03 15.63 16.60
CA ARG A 317 1.20 15.85 15.75
C ARG A 317 1.70 17.29 15.77
N GLU A 318 0.78 18.22 15.90
CA GLU A 318 1.06 19.65 16.07
C GLU A 318 1.43 20.01 17.52
N GLN A 319 1.55 19.02 18.41
CA GLN A 319 1.87 19.20 19.84
C GLN A 319 0.87 20.09 20.58
N LYS A 320 -0.36 20.16 20.07
CA LYS A 320 -1.48 20.90 20.65
C LYS A 320 -2.23 20.02 21.65
N TYR A 321 -1.56 19.63 22.73
CA TYR A 321 -2.04 18.58 23.63
C TYR A 321 -3.31 18.97 24.39
N GLU A 322 -3.47 20.24 24.76
CA GLU A 322 -4.71 20.74 25.35
C GLU A 322 -5.90 20.52 24.41
N ASP A 323 -5.76 20.88 23.13
CA ASP A 323 -6.81 20.72 22.12
C ASP A 323 -7.21 19.25 21.93
N VAL A 324 -6.25 18.32 22.02
CA VAL A 324 -6.53 16.86 21.98
C VAL A 324 -7.42 16.45 23.14
N VAL A 325 -7.13 16.93 24.36
CA VAL A 325 -7.92 16.62 25.55
C VAL A 325 -9.33 17.19 25.44
N GLU A 326 -9.46 18.42 24.92
CA GLU A 326 -10.75 19.06 24.71
C GLU A 326 -11.60 18.29 23.70
N ILE A 327 -11.05 17.95 22.53
CA ILE A 327 -11.76 17.17 21.50
C ILE A 327 -12.14 15.78 22.01
N ALA A 328 -11.24 15.07 22.70
CA ALA A 328 -11.54 13.75 23.23
C ALA A 328 -12.65 13.79 24.30
N LYS A 329 -12.68 14.84 25.12
CA LYS A 329 -13.74 15.07 26.10
C LYS A 329 -15.08 15.36 25.41
N ALA A 330 -15.09 16.24 24.40
CA ALA A 330 -16.28 16.55 23.61
C ALA A 330 -16.84 15.28 22.94
N PHE A 331 -15.97 14.48 22.30
CA PHE A 331 -16.34 13.21 21.67
C PHE A 331 -17.09 12.27 22.62
N ARG A 332 -16.62 12.12 23.86
CA ARG A 332 -17.27 11.23 24.84
C ARG A 332 -18.59 11.76 25.38
N GLN A 333 -18.75 13.08 25.41
CA GLN A 333 -19.96 13.72 25.92
C GLN A 333 -21.08 13.73 24.90
N GLU A 334 -20.75 13.56 23.61
CA GLU A 334 -21.72 13.48 22.52
C GLU A 334 -22.69 12.31 22.71
N GLN A 335 -23.98 12.57 22.49
CA GLN A 335 -25.07 11.61 22.69
C GLN A 335 -25.56 11.01 21.37
N ASP A 336 -25.11 11.54 20.22
CA ASP A 336 -25.43 10.96 18.92
C ASP A 336 -24.97 9.50 18.81
N VAL A 337 -25.77 8.68 18.12
CA VAL A 337 -25.54 7.25 17.97
C VAL A 337 -24.21 6.98 17.25
N ASN A 338 -23.83 7.82 16.28
CA ASN A 338 -22.56 7.66 15.55
C ASN A 338 -21.36 7.75 16.50
N TYR A 339 -21.37 8.67 17.46
CA TYR A 339 -20.30 8.80 18.45
C TYR A 339 -20.31 7.69 19.50
N GLN A 340 -21.50 7.25 19.94
CA GLN A 340 -21.64 6.18 20.93
C GLN A 340 -21.17 4.82 20.38
N GLU A 341 -21.45 4.55 19.11
CA GLU A 341 -21.08 3.30 18.42
C GLU A 341 -19.78 3.41 17.62
N SER A 342 -19.12 4.58 17.64
CA SER A 342 -17.92 4.83 16.83
C SER A 342 -16.80 3.82 17.10
N PRO A 343 -16.18 3.24 16.06
CA PRO A 343 -15.01 2.39 16.22
C PRO A 343 -13.79 3.17 16.76
N TYR A 344 -13.84 4.50 16.74
CA TYR A 344 -12.76 5.37 17.21
C TYR A 344 -12.88 5.76 18.68
N ARG A 345 -13.95 5.37 19.37
CA ARG A 345 -14.22 5.82 20.74
C ARG A 345 -13.12 5.47 21.73
N GLU A 346 -12.52 4.29 21.60
CA GLU A 346 -11.39 3.87 22.43
C GLU A 346 -10.06 4.42 21.90
N GLY A 347 -9.93 4.56 20.58
CA GLY A 347 -8.76 5.16 19.95
C GLY A 347 -8.56 6.62 20.37
N ILE A 348 -9.62 7.43 20.39
CA ILE A 348 -9.55 8.83 20.83
C ILE A 348 -9.30 8.94 22.34
N ARG A 349 -9.77 7.97 23.12
CA ARG A 349 -9.47 7.86 24.56
C ARG A 349 -7.98 7.56 24.80
N LEU A 350 -7.36 6.73 23.96
CA LEU A 350 -5.92 6.51 23.98
C LEU A 350 -5.14 7.79 23.59
N GLN A 351 -5.63 8.56 22.62
CA GLN A 351 -5.04 9.85 22.23
C GLN A 351 -5.09 10.90 23.35
N GLU A 352 -6.18 10.96 24.10
CA GLU A 352 -6.28 11.80 25.30
C GLU A 352 -5.23 11.41 26.34
N SER A 353 -5.05 10.11 26.61
CA SER A 353 -4.01 9.65 27.52
C SER A 353 -2.62 10.11 27.07
N ARG A 354 -2.35 10.09 25.76
CA ARG A 354 -1.07 10.57 25.19
C ARG A 354 -0.86 12.05 25.45
N ALA A 355 -1.88 12.85 25.15
CA ALA A 355 -1.83 14.28 25.39
C ALA A 355 -1.65 14.60 26.88
N LEU A 356 -2.39 13.92 27.78
CA LEU A 356 -2.26 14.10 29.22
C LEU A 356 -0.86 13.77 29.72
N TRP A 357 -0.23 12.70 29.21
CA TRP A 357 1.14 12.38 29.57
C TRP A 357 2.12 13.47 29.12
N GLN A 358 2.00 13.97 27.89
CA GLN A 358 2.85 15.07 27.40
C GLN A 358 2.64 16.38 28.17
N LEU A 359 1.46 16.57 28.77
CA LEU A 359 1.14 17.68 29.66
C LEU A 359 1.59 17.47 31.11
N GLY A 360 2.33 16.40 31.42
CA GLY A 360 2.76 16.06 32.78
C GLY A 360 1.61 15.62 33.70
N LYS A 361 0.43 15.29 33.15
CA LYS A 361 -0.75 14.81 33.90
C LYS A 361 -0.77 13.28 33.95
N GLU A 362 0.34 12.70 34.41
CA GLU A 362 0.60 11.26 34.38
C GLU A 362 -0.45 10.42 35.10
N THR A 363 -0.91 10.86 36.27
CA THR A 363 -1.96 10.16 37.03
C THR A 363 -3.24 10.00 36.22
N GLN A 364 -3.63 11.02 35.45
CA GLN A 364 -4.80 10.96 34.59
C GLN A 364 -4.54 10.10 33.36
N ALA A 365 -3.35 10.20 32.75
CA ALA A 365 -2.94 9.34 31.64
C ALA A 365 -3.00 7.85 32.04
N VAL A 366 -2.34 7.47 33.14
CA VAL A 366 -2.33 6.08 33.64
C VAL A 366 -3.74 5.59 33.96
N SER A 367 -4.58 6.43 34.56
CA SER A 367 -5.99 6.05 34.82
C SER A 367 -6.74 5.69 33.55
N ILE A 368 -6.52 6.41 32.44
CA ILE A 368 -7.14 6.10 31.15
C ILE A 368 -6.56 4.82 30.56
N LEU A 369 -5.24 4.62 30.65
CA LEU A 369 -4.60 3.39 30.17
C LEU A 369 -5.13 2.17 30.92
N ASP A 370 -5.34 2.29 32.24
CA ASP A 370 -5.94 1.21 33.03
C ASP A 370 -7.38 0.89 32.61
N GLU A 371 -8.18 1.91 32.31
CA GLU A 371 -9.52 1.73 31.74
C GLU A 371 -9.47 0.94 30.43
N LEU A 372 -8.56 1.31 29.51
CA LEU A 372 -8.40 0.67 28.20
C LEU A 372 -7.80 -0.75 28.28
N ILE A 373 -7.02 -1.05 29.32
CA ILE A 373 -6.38 -2.36 29.51
C ILE A 373 -7.34 -3.41 30.09
N HIS A 374 -8.26 -3.00 30.96
CA HIS A 374 -9.12 -3.92 31.74
C HIS A 374 -10.49 -4.19 31.10
N LYS A 375 -10.71 -3.78 29.86
CA LYS A 375 -11.94 -4.12 29.12
C LYS A 375 -12.01 -5.61 28.77
N SER A 376 -13.23 -6.10 28.50
CA SER A 376 -13.49 -7.53 28.29
C SER A 376 -12.94 -8.09 26.97
N ASN A 377 -12.75 -7.24 25.95
CA ASN A 377 -12.30 -7.63 24.63
C ASN A 377 -10.93 -7.02 24.34
N GLU A 378 -9.91 -7.84 24.09
CA GLU A 378 -8.59 -7.36 23.70
C GLU A 378 -8.54 -7.00 22.20
N ASP A 379 -7.91 -5.87 21.90
CA ASP A 379 -7.68 -5.37 20.54
C ASP A 379 -6.42 -4.50 20.47
N TRP A 380 -6.19 -3.85 19.33
CA TRP A 380 -5.03 -2.99 19.11
C TRP A 380 -4.90 -1.86 20.14
N VAL A 381 -6.00 -1.24 20.56
CA VAL A 381 -6.01 -0.18 21.60
C VAL A 381 -5.54 -0.74 22.93
N THR A 382 -5.96 -1.96 23.26
CA THR A 382 -5.55 -2.66 24.49
C THR A 382 -4.04 -2.88 24.52
N TYR A 383 -3.46 -3.37 23.42
CA TYR A 383 -2.02 -3.61 23.33
C TYR A 383 -1.22 -2.31 23.38
N GLU A 384 -1.69 -1.28 22.68
CA GLU A 384 -1.04 0.03 22.64
C GLU A 384 -1.12 0.74 24.01
N ALA A 385 -2.24 0.58 24.73
CA ALA A 385 -2.38 1.07 26.10
C ALA A 385 -1.41 0.37 27.07
N ARG A 386 -1.22 -0.95 26.97
CA ARG A 386 -0.22 -1.69 27.77
C ARG A 386 1.20 -1.20 27.48
N ALA A 387 1.54 -1.06 26.20
CA ALA A 387 2.86 -0.58 25.78
C ALA A 387 3.12 0.84 26.29
N MET A 388 2.13 1.73 26.16
CA MET A 388 2.24 3.09 26.64
C MET A 388 2.32 3.16 28.17
N LYS A 389 1.52 2.37 28.91
CA LYS A 389 1.57 2.36 30.38
C LYS A 389 2.94 1.96 30.89
N LYS A 390 3.58 1.00 30.22
CA LYS A 390 4.96 0.61 30.52
C LYS A 390 5.94 1.79 30.38
N LEU A 391 5.81 2.59 29.33
CA LEU A 391 6.66 3.77 29.11
C LEU A 391 6.42 4.87 30.14
N VAL A 392 5.15 5.13 30.49
CA VAL A 392 4.79 6.15 31.50
C VAL A 392 5.33 5.76 32.88
N VAL A 393 5.27 4.48 33.25
CA VAL A 393 5.67 4.00 34.60
C VAL A 393 7.17 3.69 34.69
N GLU A 394 7.80 3.13 33.64
CA GLU A 394 9.24 2.79 33.68
C GLU A 394 10.14 3.98 33.34
N GLY A 395 9.62 5.01 32.68
CA GLY A 395 10.35 6.25 32.38
C GLY A 395 10.79 7.02 33.63
N GLU A 396 10.11 6.86 34.77
CA GLU A 396 10.51 7.46 36.06
C GLU A 396 11.76 6.79 36.67
N SER A 397 12.05 5.54 36.33
CA SER A 397 13.15 4.78 36.96
C SER A 397 14.55 5.12 36.41
N GLY A 398 14.63 5.87 35.30
CA GLY A 398 15.90 6.22 34.65
C GLY A 398 16.51 7.56 35.08
N GLU A 399 15.71 8.50 35.59
CA GLU A 399 16.20 9.85 35.94
C GLU A 399 16.68 9.97 37.39
N GLU A 400 16.28 9.07 38.29
CA GLU A 400 16.78 9.08 39.68
C GLU A 400 18.18 8.45 39.85
N GLU A 401 18.64 7.59 38.92
CA GLU A 401 19.99 6.99 38.99
C GLU A 401 21.11 7.89 38.45
N GLU A 402 20.83 8.82 37.53
CA GLU A 402 21.84 9.79 37.04
C GLU A 402 22.03 11.00 37.97
N ALA A 403 21.09 11.27 38.89
CA ALA A 403 21.25 12.33 39.89
C ALA A 403 22.07 11.90 41.13
N ALA A 404 22.44 10.61 41.23
CA ALA A 404 23.14 10.02 42.38
C ALA A 404 24.55 9.47 42.07
N SER A 405 25.07 9.67 40.84
CA SER A 405 26.40 9.19 40.43
C SER A 405 27.44 10.29 40.24
#